data_AF-A0A1C6R4Y4-F1
#
_entry.id   AF-A0A1C6R4Y4-F1
#
_cell.length_a   1.000
_cell.length_b   1.000
_cell.length_c   1.000
_cell.angle_alpha   90.00
_cell.angle_beta   90.00
_cell.angle_gamma   90.00
#
_symmetry.space_group_name_H-M   'P 1'
#
loop_
_entity.id
_entity.type
_entity.pdbx_description
1 polymer ?
#
loop_
_entity_poly.entity_id
_entity_poly.type
_entity_poly.pdbx_seq_one_letter_code
_entity_poly.pdbx_strand_id
1 'polypeptide(L)' 'MPRPNRFTNVVRFGPVQVGTYYDGKGRTKHVAACTAPRCDFSADYNGRPAAELAARTHRCNP' A
#
# COMPACT_ATOMS: atom_id res chain seq x y z
N MET A 1 14.49 18.34 -9.60
CA MET A 1 14.77 16.89 -9.63
C MET A 1 13.48 16.15 -9.27
N PRO A 2 12.98 15.20 -10.10
CA PRO A 2 11.86 14.35 -9.69
C PRO A 2 12.33 13.57 -8.46
N ARG A 3 11.65 13.75 -7.33
CA ARG A 3 11.92 12.92 -6.14
C ARG A 3 11.60 11.49 -6.57
N PRO A 4 12.50 10.51 -6.39
CA PRO A 4 12.17 9.13 -6.74
C PRO A 4 10.85 8.79 -6.06
N ASN A 5 9.90 8.20 -6.79
CA ASN A 5 8.61 7.71 -6.29
C ASN A 5 8.84 6.56 -5.29
N ARG A 6 9.63 6.80 -4.25
CA ARG A 6 9.85 5.88 -3.16
C ARG A 6 8.59 5.88 -2.33
N PHE A 7 8.07 4.69 -2.13
CA PHE A 7 7.13 4.46 -1.05
C PHE A 7 7.84 4.83 0.26
N THR A 8 7.26 5.78 0.97
CA THR A 8 7.65 6.20 2.31
C THR A 8 6.62 5.65 3.30
N ASN A 9 7.03 5.49 4.56
CA ASN A 9 6.15 4.96 5.60
C ASN A 9 5.55 3.59 5.21
N VAL A 10 6.41 2.67 4.77
CA VAL A 10 6.00 1.30 4.45
C VAL A 10 5.76 0.54 5.74
N VAL A 11 4.52 0.08 5.93
CA VAL A 11 4.08 -0.67 7.11
C VAL A 11 3.64 -2.05 6.65
N ARG A 12 4.05 -3.11 7.34
CA ARG A 12 3.67 -4.48 6.99
C ARG A 12 2.62 -5.01 7.97
N PHE A 13 1.47 -5.41 7.44
CA PHE A 13 0.40 -6.11 8.15
C PHE A 13 0.31 -7.54 7.62
N GLY A 14 1.02 -8.46 8.28
CA GLY A 14 1.11 -9.86 7.83
C GLY A 14 1.74 -9.98 6.42
N PRO A 15 1.05 -10.61 5.46
CA PRO A 15 1.52 -10.67 4.08
C PRO A 15 1.30 -9.37 3.29
N VAL A 16 0.56 -8.40 3.83
CA VAL A 16 0.25 -7.14 3.12
C VAL A 16 1.20 -6.03 3.54
N GLN A 17 1.73 -5.28 2.58
CA GLN A 17 2.50 -4.06 2.78
C GLN A 17 1.67 -2.84 2.39
N VAL A 18 1.63 -1.84 3.26
CA VAL A 18 1.01 -0.54 3.02
C VAL A 18 2.11 0.49 2.84
N GLY A 19 2.20 1.11 1.66
CA GLY A 19 3.18 2.13 1.33
C GLY A 19 2.52 3.47 1.05
N THR A 20 3.15 4.57 1.45
CA THR A 20 2.70 5.92 1.10
C THR A 20 3.55 6.47 -0.04
N TYR A 21 2.93 6.95 -1.12
CA TYR A 21 3.65 7.61 -2.21
C TYR A 21 3.00 8.94 -2.54
N TYR A 22 3.75 9.79 -3.22
CA TYR A 22 3.24 11.05 -3.76
C TYR A 22 2.99 10.86 -5.24
N ASP A 23 1.77 11.15 -5.67
CA ASP A 23 1.46 11.23 -7.10
C ASP A 23 2.21 12.42 -7.73
N GLY A 24 2.39 12.40 -9.06
CA GLY A 24 3.04 13.49 -9.81
C GLY A 24 2.38 14.87 -9.62
N LYS A 25 1.15 14.90 -9.09
CA LYS A 25 0.42 16.13 -8.70
C LYS A 25 0.62 16.54 -7.23
N GLY A 26 1.55 15.92 -6.50
CA GLY A 26 1.85 16.23 -5.09
C GLY A 26 0.83 15.69 -4.08
N ARG A 27 -0.06 14.77 -4.50
CA ARG A 27 -1.07 14.17 -3.62
C ARG A 27 -0.50 12.96 -2.91
N THR A 28 -0.68 12.90 -1.60
CA THR A 28 -0.37 11.71 -0.81
C THR A 28 -1.37 10.60 -1.13
N LYS A 29 -0.86 9.45 -1.52
CA LYS A 29 -1.60 8.23 -1.84
C LYS A 29 -1.03 7.09 -1.00
N HIS A 30 -1.88 6.13 -0.67
CA HIS A 30 -1.51 4.98 0.15
C HIS A 30 -1.89 3.71 -0.60
N VAL A 31 -0.89 2.91 -0.98
CA VAL A 31 -1.10 1.62 -1.62
C VAL A 31 -1.04 0.51 -0.57
N ALA A 32 -1.93 -0.47 -0.65
CA ALA A 32 -1.85 -1.71 0.09
C ALA A 32 -1.66 -2.86 -0.91
N ALA A 33 -0.57 -3.61 -0.79
CA ALA A 33 -0.22 -4.71 -1.69
C ALA A 33 0.14 -5.97 -0.90
N CYS A 34 -0.49 -7.09 -1.24
CA CYS A 34 -0.15 -8.40 -0.69
C CYS A 34 1.10 -8.94 -1.35
N THR A 35 2.12 -9.31 -0.56
CA THR A 35 3.35 -9.94 -1.06
C THR A 35 3.34 -11.45 -0.91
N ALA A 36 2.18 -12.04 -0.62
CA ALA A 36 2.07 -13.49 -0.63
C ALA A 36 2.14 -14.00 -2.08
N PRO A 37 2.86 -15.11 -2.32
CA PRO A 37 2.87 -15.73 -3.63
C PRO A 37 1.44 -16.15 -4.01
N ARG A 38 1.02 -15.83 -5.26
CA ARG A 38 -0.33 -16.09 -5.84
C ARG A 38 -1.47 -15.21 -5.36
N CYS A 39 -1.19 -14.19 -4.54
CA CYS A 39 -2.19 -13.22 -4.11
C CYS A 39 -1.92 -11.86 -4.76
N ASP A 40 -2.50 -11.61 -5.93
CA ASP A 40 -2.36 -10.37 -6.70
C ASP A 40 -3.17 -9.18 -6.13
N PHE A 41 -3.37 -9.16 -4.80
CA PHE A 41 -4.11 -8.09 -4.16
C PHE A 41 -3.26 -6.82 -4.09
N SER A 42 -3.69 -5.78 -4.81
CA SER A 42 -3.13 -4.44 -4.74
C SER A 42 -4.27 -3.42 -4.83
N ALA A 43 -4.27 -2.43 -3.93
CA ALA A 43 -5.30 -1.39 -3.89
C ALA A 43 -4.72 -0.04 -3.45
N ASP A 44 -5.09 1.02 -4.18
CA ASP A 44 -4.70 2.40 -3.90
C ASP A 44 -5.81 3.16 -3.18
N TYR A 45 -5.46 3.83 -2.09
CA TYR A 45 -6.35 4.63 -1.26
C TYR A 45 -5.84 6.06 -1.13
N ASN A 46 -6.75 7.02 -1.01
CA ASN A 46 -6.40 8.41 -0.72
C ASN A 46 -6.09 8.64 0.77
N GLY A 47 -6.40 7.68 1.64
CA GLY A 47 -6.22 7.80 3.08
C GLY A 47 -5.50 6.59 3.66
N ARG A 48 -4.50 6.86 4.51
CA ARG A 48 -3.76 5.86 5.27
C ARG A 48 -4.66 4.89 6.06
N PRO A 49 -5.66 5.36 6.84
CA PRO A 49 -6.47 4.43 7.64
C PRO A 49 -7.27 3.45 6.77
N ALA A 50 -7.68 3.84 5.56
CA ALA A 50 -8.35 2.93 4.64
C ALA A 50 -7.41 1.84 4.10
N ALA A 51 -6.18 2.22 3.74
CA ALA A 51 -5.16 1.26 3.30
C ALA A 51 -4.76 0.29 4.42
N GLU A 52 -4.59 0.79 5.64
CA GLU A 52 -4.27 -0.03 6.81
C GLU A 52 -5.43 -0.95 7.21
N LEU A 53 -6.68 -0.47 7.13
CA LEU A 53 -7.85 -1.30 7.38
C LEU A 53 -7.94 -2.44 6.36
N ALA A 54 -7.82 -2.13 5.07
CA ALA A 54 -7.80 -3.14 4.01
C ALA A 54 -6.70 -4.18 4.22
N ALA A 55 -5.50 -3.73 4.60
CA ALA A 55 -4.37 -4.62 4.88
C ALA A 55 -4.61 -5.54 6.09
N ARG A 56 -5.26 -5.03 7.14
CA ARG A 56 -5.61 -5.83 8.34
C ARG A 56 -6.74 -6.82 8.09
N THR A 57 -7.72 -6.47 7.26
CA THR A 57 -8.86 -7.34 6.96
C THR A 57 -8.57 -8.32 5.83
N HIS A 58 -7.52 -8.11 5.05
CA HIS A 58 -7.17 -8.97 3.94
C HIS A 58 -6.67 -10.33 4.46
N ARG A 59 -7.46 -11.38 4.17
CA ARG A 59 -7.02 -12.77 4.36
C ARG A 59 -6.46 -13.28 3.05
N CYS A 60 -5.15 -13.48 3.05
CA CYS A 60 -4.50 -14.17 1.96
C CYS A 60 -4.84 -15.66 2.05
N ASN A 61 -5.46 -16.20 1.01
CA ASN A 61 -5.63 -17.65 0.83
C ASN A 61 -4.78 -18.05 -0.39
N PRO A 62 -3.69 -18.82 -0.20
CA PRO A 62 -2.71 -19.12 -1.24
C PRO A 62 -3.21 -20.07 -2.34
#